data_AF-A0A4Y9R8F2-F1
#
_entry.id   AF-A0A4Y9R8F2-F1
#
_cell.length_a   1.000
_cell.length_b   1.000
_cell.length_c   1.000
_cell.angle_alpha   90.00
_cell.angle_beta   90.00
_cell.angle_gamma   90.00
#
_symmetry.space_group_name_H-M   'P 1'
#
loop_
_entity.id
_entity.type
_entity.pdbx_description
1 polymer ?
#
loop_
_entity_poly.entity_id
_entity_poly.type
_entity_poly.pdbx_seq_one_letter_code
_entity_poly.pdbx_strand_id
1 'polypeptide(L)'
;MTTWLTEEFIAGVQHEPLAVTFGEHDLILRRSDARRNGTPGYGAELEVVEGDVVLGYITPYSEHEHGAVRADQFTVALPVLHRTLDGALGEIL
;
A
#
# COMPACT_ATOMS: atom_id res chain seq x y z
N MET A 1 -11.30 11.32 -8.91
CA MET A 1 -11.58 10.08 -9.65
C MET A 1 -11.27 8.95 -8.70
N THR A 2 -12.19 8.05 -8.42
CA THR A 2 -11.96 6.98 -7.43
C THR A 2 -11.18 5.83 -8.09
N THR A 3 -10.02 5.50 -7.54
CA THR A 3 -9.20 4.36 -7.96
C THR A 3 -9.46 3.17 -7.04
N TRP A 4 -9.87 2.04 -7.60
CA TRP A 4 -10.13 0.80 -6.85
C TRP A 4 -8.85 -0.02 -6.70
N LEU A 5 -8.65 -0.60 -5.52
CA LEU A 5 -7.55 -1.51 -5.22
C LEU A 5 -7.95 -2.94 -5.63
N THR A 6 -8.07 -3.18 -6.94
CA THR A 6 -8.26 -4.53 -7.49
C THR A 6 -6.91 -5.24 -7.64
N GLU A 7 -6.90 -6.58 -7.74
CA GLU A 7 -5.65 -7.32 -8.01
C GLU A 7 -4.97 -6.85 -9.30
N GLU A 8 -5.75 -6.53 -10.34
CA GLU A 8 -5.24 -6.00 -11.62
C GLU A 8 -4.51 -4.67 -11.44
N PHE A 9 -5.06 -3.78 -10.60
CA PHE A 9 -4.41 -2.52 -10.25
C PHE A 9 -3.09 -2.78 -9.51
N ILE A 10 -3.11 -3.63 -8.48
CA ILE A 10 -1.90 -3.96 -7.71
C ILE A 10 -0.82 -4.57 -8.61
N ALA A 11 -1.18 -5.53 -9.46
CA ALA A 11 -0.26 -6.16 -10.41
C ALA A 11 0.32 -5.15 -11.40
N GLY A 12 -0.49 -4.20 -11.88
CA GLY A 12 -0.05 -3.09 -12.72
C GLY A 12 1.04 -2.26 -12.05
N VAL A 13 0.81 -1.83 -10.79
CA VAL A 13 1.76 -1.02 -10.02
C VAL A 13 3.03 -1.81 -9.65
N GLN A 14 2.91 -3.12 -9.45
CA GLN A 14 4.06 -3.98 -9.21
C GLN A 14 4.97 -4.12 -10.45
N HIS A 15 4.42 -3.94 -11.65
CA HIS A 15 5.17 -3.94 -12.89
C HIS A 15 5.75 -2.55 -13.22
N GLU A 16 4.94 -1.51 -13.06
CA GLU A 16 5.30 -0.12 -13.35
C GLU A 16 4.90 0.78 -12.17
N PRO A 17 5.87 1.41 -11.47
CA PRO A 17 5.57 2.31 -10.36
C PRO A 17 4.60 3.42 -10.74
N LEU A 18 3.64 3.71 -9.87
CA LEU A 18 2.63 4.73 -10.08
C LEU A 18 2.94 5.98 -9.25
N ALA A 19 3.13 7.11 -9.92
CA ALA A 19 3.12 8.42 -9.27
C ALA A 19 1.68 8.89 -9.03
N VAL A 20 1.39 9.37 -7.83
CA VAL A 20 0.07 9.89 -7.45
C VAL A 20 0.23 11.10 -6.54
N THR A 21 -0.54 12.15 -6.80
CA THR A 21 -0.66 13.28 -5.88
C THR A 21 -1.90 13.09 -5.01
N PHE A 22 -1.72 13.12 -3.69
CA PHE A 22 -2.80 12.97 -2.72
C PHE A 22 -2.72 14.07 -1.65
N GLY A 23 -3.67 15.00 -1.67
CA GLY A 23 -3.56 16.21 -0.84
C GLY A 23 -2.37 17.07 -1.28
N GLU A 24 -1.44 17.31 -0.35
CA GLU A 24 -0.19 18.05 -0.58
C GLU A 24 1.02 17.12 -0.82
N HIS A 25 0.80 15.81 -0.88
CA HIS A 25 1.84 14.81 -1.00
C HIS A 25 2.00 14.31 -2.44
N ASP A 26 3.25 14.24 -2.90
CA ASP A 26 3.63 13.61 -4.16
C ASP A 26 4.23 12.24 -3.87
N LEU A 27 3.42 11.22 -4.09
CA LEU A 27 3.69 9.85 -3.69
C LEU A 27 4.07 8.99 -4.88
N ILE A 28 4.88 7.96 -4.62
CA ILE A 28 5.12 6.86 -5.54
C ILE A 28 4.64 5.57 -4.87
N LEU A 29 3.77 4.83 -5.55
CA LEU A 29 3.47 3.46 -5.21
C LEU A 29 4.35 2.56 -6.06
N ARG A 30 5.04 1.63 -5.43
CA ARG A 30 5.89 0.65 -6.11
C ARG A 30 5.82 -0.70 -5.42
N ARG A 31 6.24 -1.75 -6.11
CA ARG A 31 6.40 -3.08 -5.54
C ARG A 31 7.21 -3.02 -4.24
N SER A 32 6.72 -3.67 -3.19
CA SER A 32 7.48 -3.82 -1.95
C SER A 32 8.11 -5.21 -1.84
N ASP A 33 9.30 -5.25 -1.25
CA ASP A 33 9.94 -6.49 -0.79
C ASP A 33 9.77 -6.69 0.74
N ALA A 34 9.04 -5.80 1.41
CA ALA A 34 8.86 -5.83 2.85
C ALA A 34 8.08 -7.08 3.29
N ARG A 35 8.62 -7.76 4.31
CA ARG A 35 8.03 -8.96 4.91
C ARG A 35 7.67 -8.67 6.35
N ARG A 36 6.48 -9.08 6.77
CA ARG A 36 6.12 -9.06 8.19
C ARG A 36 6.80 -10.22 8.90
N ASN A 37 7.63 -9.92 9.89
CA ASN A 37 8.32 -10.93 10.69
C ASN A 37 7.31 -11.90 11.32
N GLY A 38 7.61 -13.21 11.26
CA GLY A 38 6.86 -14.24 11.97
C GLY A 38 5.59 -14.76 11.29
N THR A 39 5.16 -14.20 10.15
CA THR A 39 3.98 -14.67 9.42
C THR A 39 4.32 -15.02 7.96
N PRO A 40 4.62 -16.29 7.66
CA PRO A 40 4.81 -16.76 6.29
C PRO A 40 3.59 -16.39 5.42
N GLY A 41 3.82 -15.73 4.28
CA GLY A 41 2.77 -15.33 3.34
C GLY A 41 2.21 -13.92 3.52
N TYR A 42 2.53 -13.20 4.60
CA TYR A 42 2.10 -11.81 4.80
C TYR A 42 3.24 -10.83 4.49
N GLY A 43 3.52 -10.63 3.20
CA GLY A 43 4.37 -9.53 2.71
C GLY A 43 3.52 -8.33 2.29
N ALA A 44 4.12 -7.15 2.25
CA ALA A 44 3.51 -6.01 1.55
C ALA A 44 3.55 -6.27 0.04
N GLU A 45 2.49 -5.91 -0.66
CA GLU A 45 2.46 -5.92 -2.13
C GLU A 45 3.06 -4.65 -2.70
N LEU A 46 2.71 -3.50 -2.09
CA LEU A 46 3.18 -2.19 -2.47
C LEU A 46 3.72 -1.43 -1.25
N GLU A 47 4.67 -0.56 -1.48
CA GLU A 47 5.10 0.47 -0.56
C GLU A 47 4.73 1.84 -1.12
N VAL A 48 4.31 2.73 -0.21
CA VAL A 48 3.97 4.12 -0.51
C VAL A 48 5.14 4.97 -0.05
N VAL A 49 5.78 5.67 -0.99
CA VAL A 49 6.99 6.45 -0.71
C VAL A 49 6.82 7.92 -1.11
N GLU A 50 7.46 8.81 -0.36
CA GLU A 50 7.61 10.23 -0.69
C GLU A 50 9.11 10.55 -0.66
N GLY A 51 9.68 10.84 -1.83
CA GLY A 51 11.14 10.86 -2.00
C GLY A 51 11.76 9.50 -1.67
N ASP A 52 12.67 9.47 -0.70
CA ASP A 52 13.36 8.26 -0.24
C ASP A 52 12.72 7.63 1.02
N VAL A 53 11.61 8.19 1.51
CA VAL A 53 10.97 7.75 2.77
C VAL A 53 9.79 6.85 2.48
N VAL A 54 9.75 5.67 3.10
CA VAL A 54 8.58 4.79 3.09
C VAL A 54 7.59 5.25 4.16
N LEU A 55 6.40 5.65 3.73
CA LEU A 55 5.34 6.14 4.61
C LEU A 55 4.43 5.01 5.09
N GLY A 56 4.21 4.01 4.23
CA GLY A 56 3.36 2.86 4.56
C GLY A 56 3.36 1.79 3.49
N TYR A 57 2.50 0.81 3.70
CA TYR A 57 2.42 -0.39 2.89
C TYR A 57 0.97 -0.74 2.56
N ILE A 58 0.78 -1.28 1.36
CA ILE A 58 -0.44 -1.98 0.97
C ILE A 58 -0.18 -3.48 1.04
N THR A 59 -1.08 -4.22 1.68
CA THR A 59 -0.95 -5.66 1.94
C THR A 59 -2.11 -6.44 1.33
N PRO A 60 -1.90 -7.70 0.92
CA PRO A 60 -2.95 -8.52 0.34
C PRO A 60 -4.02 -8.85 1.39
N TYR A 61 -5.28 -8.91 0.98
CA TYR A 61 -6.36 -9.46 1.80
C TYR A 61 -7.39 -10.24 0.99
N SER A 62 -7.98 -9.63 -0.04
CA SER A 62 -8.90 -10.29 -0.98
C SER A 62 -8.88 -9.60 -2.35
N GLU A 63 -9.62 -10.16 -3.32
CA GLU A 63 -9.69 -9.62 -4.69
C GLU A 63 -10.16 -8.14 -4.77
N HIS A 64 -10.93 -7.69 -3.78
CA HIS A 64 -11.56 -6.36 -3.78
C HIS A 64 -11.16 -5.48 -2.60
N GLU A 65 -10.39 -6.01 -1.65
CA GLU A 65 -10.00 -5.33 -0.42
C GLU A 65 -8.53 -5.61 -0.15
N HIS A 66 -7.80 -4.54 0.16
CA HIS A 66 -6.40 -4.60 0.52
C HIS A 66 -6.20 -3.92 1.87
N GLY A 67 -5.23 -4.41 2.63
CA GLY A 67 -4.83 -3.78 3.88
C GLY A 67 -3.95 -2.55 3.61
N ALA A 68 -4.10 -1.52 4.42
CA ALA A 68 -3.21 -0.37 4.49
C ALA A 68 -2.64 -0.26 5.91
N VAL A 69 -1.36 0.09 6.02
CA VAL A 69 -0.70 0.24 7.32
C VAL A 69 0.48 1.19 7.21
N ARG A 70 0.65 2.02 8.23
CA ARG A 70 1.78 2.95 8.36
C ARG A 70 3.10 2.20 8.53
N ALA A 71 4.19 2.76 8.01
CA ALA A 71 5.48 2.07 7.98
C ALA A 71 6.04 1.79 9.38
N ASP A 72 5.83 2.73 10.32
CA ASP A 72 6.18 2.60 11.75
C ASP A 72 5.37 1.52 12.48
N GLN A 73 4.27 1.07 11.89
CA GLN A 73 3.34 0.08 12.46
C GLN A 73 3.34 -1.27 11.76
N PHE A 74 4.03 -1.41 10.62
CA PHE A 74 3.94 -2.58 9.72
C PHE A 74 4.15 -3.93 10.42
N THR A 75 5.02 -4.00 11.42
CA THR A 75 5.32 -5.27 12.14
C THR A 75 4.42 -5.50 13.35
N VAL A 76 3.78 -4.47 13.89
CA VAL A 76 3.09 -4.49 15.18
C VAL A 76 1.58 -4.37 15.08
N ALA A 77 1.05 -3.65 14.08
CA ALA A 77 -0.38 -3.43 13.90
C ALA A 77 -0.98 -4.41 12.89
N LEU A 78 -2.31 -4.56 12.91
CA LEU A 78 -3.03 -5.20 11.82
C LEU A 78 -3.36 -4.13 10.76
N PRO A 79 -3.19 -4.41 9.45
CA PRO A 79 -3.62 -3.50 8.41
C PRO A 79 -5.13 -3.22 8.46
N VAL A 80 -5.52 -1.99 8.16
CA VAL A 80 -6.91 -1.58 8.01
C VAL A 80 -7.35 -1.84 6.57
N LEU A 81 -8.55 -2.39 6.37
CA LEU A 81 -9.01 -2.82 5.06
C LEU A 81 -9.65 -1.66 4.28
N HIS A 82 -9.22 -1.51 3.03
CA HIS A 82 -9.76 -0.51 2.11
C HIS A 82 -10.02 -1.11 0.73
N ARG A 83 -11.01 -0.55 0.04
CA ARG A 83 -11.35 -0.89 -1.35
C ARG A 83 -10.78 0.09 -2.37
N THR A 84 -10.41 1.28 -1.92
CA THR A 84 -9.99 2.39 -2.78
C THR A 84 -8.61 2.88 -2.38
N LEU A 85 -7.85 3.35 -3.36
CA LEU A 85 -6.53 3.92 -3.15
C LEU A 85 -6.61 5.12 -2.19
N ASP A 86 -7.55 6.04 -2.41
CA ASP A 86 -7.76 7.21 -1.54
C ASP A 86 -7.99 6.84 -0.08
N GLY A 87 -8.75 5.76 0.17
CA GLY A 87 -9.01 5.26 1.52
C GLY A 87 -7.74 4.72 2.18
N ALA A 88 -6.95 3.95 1.42
CA ALA A 88 -5.69 3.40 1.90
C ALA A 88 -4.62 4.49 2.14
N LEU A 89 -4.54 5.49 1.26
CA LEU A 89 -3.61 6.62 1.43
C LEU A 89 -3.99 7.48 2.63
N GLY A 90 -5.29 7.68 2.88
CA GLY A 90 -5.77 8.38 4.07
C GLY A 90 -5.52 7.66 5.40
N GLU A 91 -5.28 6.34 5.38
CA GLU A 91 -4.84 5.58 6.57
C GLU A 91 -3.31 5.66 6.78
N ILE A 92 -2.55 5.79 5.69
CA ILE A 92 -1.08 5.80 5.71
C ILE A 92 -0.50 7.16 6.13
N LEU A 93 -1.16 8.25 5.73
CA LEU A 93 -0.74 9.64 5.98
C LEU A 93 -1.36 10.19 7.28
#